data_AF-A0A959ETI0-F1
#
_entry.id   AF-A0A959ETI0-F1
#
_cell.length_a   1.000
_cell.length_b   1.000
_cell.length_c   1.000
_cell.angle_alpha   90.00
_cell.angle_beta   90.00
_cell.angle_gamma   90.00
#
_symmetry.space_group_name_H-M   'P 1'
#
loop_
_entity.id
_entity.type
_entity.pdbx_description
1 polymer ?
#
loop_
_entity_poly.entity_id
_entity_poly.type
_entity_poly.pdbx_seq_one_letter_code
_entity_poly.pdbx_strand_id
1 'polypeptide(L)'
;MPNLKLLLTAAGFSLLLTPSGGMPPDTASTSLFDLIHQDEILKIDLQTDLDQLLANRNTDAEVAAVLSFTGPNDRDYRFEIEIECRGKFRRRVCDFPPLKLNFSKRDLRELGLSRFDRLKLVTHCLEDQKGDDYLLKEYLIYRLYAELSPYHFRSQLVQVQYRDENGK
;
A
#
# COMPACT_ATOMS: atom_id res chain seq x y z
N MET A 1 -40.36 61.49 31.10
CA MET A 1 -40.72 60.64 32.25
C MET A 1 -41.71 59.57 31.77
N PRO A 2 -41.70 58.34 32.31
CA PRO A 2 -40.65 57.32 32.17
C PRO A 2 -41.29 55.97 31.71
N ASN A 3 -40.58 54.93 31.27
CA ASN A 3 -39.87 54.01 32.15
C ASN A 3 -39.00 53.00 31.39
N LEU A 4 -37.74 53.02 31.84
CA LEU A 4 -36.67 52.02 31.84
C LEU A 4 -37.09 50.55 32.03
N LYS A 5 -36.29 49.64 31.43
CA LYS A 5 -35.67 48.40 31.99
C LYS A 5 -35.28 47.50 30.81
N LEU A 6 -34.13 46.84 30.68
CA LEU A 6 -32.93 46.63 31.49
C LEU A 6 -31.89 46.02 30.50
N LEU A 7 -30.63 46.45 30.57
CA LEU A 7 -29.52 45.84 29.82
C LEU A 7 -29.13 44.49 30.45
N LEU A 8 -28.77 43.50 29.63
CA LEU A 8 -27.80 42.48 30.01
C LEU A 8 -26.84 42.24 28.83
N THR A 9 -25.62 42.74 28.98
CA THR A 9 -24.49 42.41 28.11
C THR A 9 -24.01 40.99 28.42
N ALA A 10 -23.90 40.14 27.40
CA ALA A 10 -23.03 38.98 27.44
C ALA A 10 -22.00 39.14 26.32
N ALA A 11 -20.77 39.46 26.68
CA ALA A 11 -19.62 39.39 25.79
C ALA A 11 -19.34 37.90 25.51
N GLY A 12 -19.99 37.37 24.48
CA GLY A 12 -19.67 36.06 23.94
C GLY A 12 -18.40 36.17 23.11
N PHE A 13 -17.28 35.74 23.67
CA PHE A 13 -16.04 35.47 22.94
C PHE A 13 -16.35 34.39 21.91
N SER A 14 -16.63 34.82 20.67
CA SER A 14 -16.90 33.91 19.56
C SER A 14 -15.58 33.26 19.15
N LEU A 15 -15.26 32.15 19.81
CA LEU A 15 -14.21 31.25 19.41
C LEU A 15 -14.60 30.71 18.03
N LEU A 16 -14.01 31.28 16.98
CA LEU A 16 -14.04 30.71 15.64
C LEU A 16 -13.33 29.36 15.75
N LEU A 17 -14.12 28.32 16.00
CA LEU A 17 -13.71 26.95 15.80
C LEU A 17 -13.51 26.80 14.29
N THR A 18 -12.31 27.10 13.81
CA THR A 18 -11.89 26.63 12.49
C THR A 18 -12.06 25.12 12.54
N PRO A 19 -12.93 24.53 11.70
CA PRO A 19 -12.98 23.09 11.61
C PRO A 19 -11.58 22.64 11.21
N SER A 20 -10.87 22.03 12.17
CA SER A 20 -9.69 21.24 11.91
C SER A 20 -10.09 20.32 10.77
N GLY A 21 -9.35 20.37 9.66
CA GLY A 21 -9.62 19.59 8.45
C GLY A 21 -9.77 18.12 8.78
N GLY A 22 -10.99 17.70 9.08
CA GLY A 22 -11.40 16.32 9.13
C GLY A 22 -11.33 15.83 7.70
N MET A 23 -10.46 14.86 7.44
CA MET A 23 -10.35 14.23 6.14
C MET A 23 -11.75 13.74 5.73
N PRO A 24 -12.23 14.07 4.52
CA PRO A 24 -13.54 13.61 4.07
C PRO A 24 -13.61 12.08 4.13
N PRO A 25 -14.77 11.50 4.48
CA PRO A 25 -14.96 10.06 4.48
C PRO A 25 -14.62 9.47 3.10
N ASP A 26 -13.92 8.34 3.08
CA ASP A 26 -13.55 7.62 1.85
C ASP A 26 -14.82 7.28 1.06
N THR A 27 -15.05 8.02 -0.02
CA THR A 27 -16.25 7.86 -0.87
C THR A 27 -15.98 6.90 -2.03
N ALA A 28 -14.71 6.56 -2.29
CA ALA A 28 -14.31 5.63 -3.33
C ALA A 28 -14.50 4.18 -2.89
N SER A 29 -15.33 3.43 -3.60
CA SER A 29 -15.56 2.00 -3.35
C SER A 29 -14.44 1.10 -3.86
N THR A 30 -13.67 1.56 -4.85
CA THR A 30 -12.64 0.77 -5.54
C THR A 30 -11.27 1.04 -4.94
N SER A 31 -10.57 -0.02 -4.56
CA SER A 31 -9.21 0.01 -4.03
C SER A 31 -8.15 -0.24 -5.10
N LEU A 32 -6.89 0.10 -4.82
CA LEU A 32 -5.77 -0.28 -5.68
C LEU A 32 -5.70 -1.80 -5.88
N PHE A 33 -6.07 -2.58 -4.87
CA PHE A 33 -6.08 -4.04 -5.01
C PHE A 33 -7.11 -4.51 -6.04
N ASP A 34 -8.28 -3.85 -6.11
CA ASP A 34 -9.31 -4.19 -7.11
C ASP A 34 -8.84 -3.92 -8.54
N LEU A 35 -7.88 -3.00 -8.71
CA LEU A 35 -7.31 -2.64 -10.00
C LEU A 35 -6.24 -3.63 -10.47
N ILE A 36 -5.53 -4.28 -9.56
CA ILE A 36 -4.48 -5.26 -9.88
C ILE A 36 -4.95 -6.72 -9.82
N HIS A 37 -6.14 -6.98 -9.26
CA HIS A 37 -6.63 -8.33 -9.07
C HIS A 37 -7.22 -8.89 -10.38
N GLN A 38 -6.63 -9.98 -10.85
CA GLN A 38 -6.97 -10.63 -12.12
C GLN A 38 -6.62 -12.12 -12.08
N ASP A 39 -7.24 -12.91 -12.96
CA ASP A 39 -7.01 -14.37 -12.98
C ASP A 39 -5.61 -14.76 -13.48
N GLU A 40 -5.00 -13.91 -14.32
CA GLU A 40 -3.68 -14.13 -14.89
C GLU A 40 -2.54 -13.59 -14.01
N ILE A 41 -1.33 -14.09 -14.23
CA ILE A 41 -0.13 -13.57 -13.55
C ILE A 41 0.10 -12.11 -14.00
N LEU A 42 0.03 -11.18 -13.05
CA LEU A 42 0.29 -9.78 -13.32
C LEU A 42 1.80 -9.53 -13.36
N LYS A 43 2.28 -8.95 -14.46
CA LYS A 43 3.68 -8.54 -14.57
C LYS A 43 3.83 -7.13 -14.01
N ILE A 44 4.80 -6.95 -13.11
CA ILE A 44 5.12 -5.66 -12.53
C ILE A 44 6.62 -5.39 -12.66
N ASP A 45 6.99 -4.14 -12.93
CA ASP A 45 8.35 -3.65 -12.79
C ASP A 45 8.47 -2.89 -11.47
N LEU A 46 9.48 -3.22 -10.67
CA LEU A 46 9.81 -2.53 -9.43
C LEU A 46 11.26 -2.05 -9.49
N GLN A 47 11.43 -0.74 -9.64
CA GLN A 47 12.72 -0.08 -9.66
C GLN A 47 13.02 0.57 -8.31
N THR A 48 14.21 0.34 -7.76
CA THR A 48 14.65 0.90 -6.46
C THR A 48 16.16 0.71 -6.26
N ASP A 49 16.74 1.35 -5.25
CA ASP A 49 18.07 1.03 -4.74
C ASP A 49 18.01 -0.26 -3.90
N LEU A 50 18.34 -1.40 -4.52
CA LEU A 50 18.29 -2.71 -3.87
C LEU A 50 19.34 -2.85 -2.77
N ASP A 51 20.52 -2.25 -2.95
CA ASP A 51 21.60 -2.27 -1.98
C ASP A 51 21.17 -1.53 -0.69
N GLN A 52 20.57 -0.35 -0.82
CA GLN A 52 20.02 0.42 0.30
C GLN A 52 18.86 -0.33 0.98
N LEU A 53 17.95 -0.92 0.21
CA LEU A 53 16.82 -1.68 0.73
C LEU A 53 17.28 -2.87 1.59
N LEU A 54 18.25 -3.63 1.08
CA LEU A 54 18.77 -4.82 1.74
C LEU A 54 19.69 -4.47 2.92
N ALA A 55 20.44 -3.37 2.84
CA ALA A 55 21.20 -2.83 3.97
C ALA A 55 20.28 -2.46 5.15
N ASN A 56 19.09 -1.95 4.84
CA ASN A 56 18.06 -1.58 5.82
C ASN A 56 17.10 -2.73 6.20
N ARG A 57 17.36 -3.98 5.80
CA ARG A 57 16.42 -5.11 5.96
C ARG A 57 15.92 -5.35 7.39
N ASN A 58 16.65 -4.91 8.40
CA ASN A 58 16.32 -5.10 9.82
C ASN A 58 15.67 -3.86 10.49
N THR A 59 15.52 -2.76 9.76
CA THR A 59 14.84 -1.54 10.22
C THR A 59 13.45 -1.45 9.57
N ASP A 60 12.73 -0.38 9.90
CA ASP A 60 11.50 0.02 9.21
C ASP A 60 11.78 1.32 8.42
N ALA A 61 12.97 1.40 7.82
CA ALA A 61 13.36 2.52 6.96
C ALA A 61 12.78 2.30 5.56
N GLU A 62 12.07 3.32 5.07
CA GLU A 62 11.52 3.35 3.73
C GLU A 62 12.57 3.79 2.72
N VAL A 63 12.54 3.14 1.55
CA VAL A 63 13.38 3.44 0.38
C VAL A 63 12.46 3.83 -0.77
N ALA A 64 12.82 4.86 -1.50
CA ALA A 64 12.06 5.28 -2.68
C ALA A 64 12.10 4.20 -3.75
N ALA A 65 10.98 4.01 -4.43
CA ALA A 65 10.85 3.08 -5.53
C ALA A 65 9.84 3.57 -6.56
N VAL A 66 9.94 3.01 -7.75
CA VAL A 66 8.97 3.19 -8.81
C VAL A 66 8.37 1.84 -9.12
N LEU A 67 7.05 1.74 -9.04
CA LEU A 67 6.29 0.56 -9.43
C LEU A 67 5.47 0.87 -10.68
N SER A 68 5.56 0.00 -11.68
CA SER A 68 4.74 0.10 -12.90
C SER A 68 4.19 -1.23 -13.35
N PHE A 69 3.01 -1.20 -13.95
CA PHE A 69 2.32 -2.35 -14.51
C PHE A 69 1.24 -1.90 -15.49
N THR A 70 0.82 -2.81 -16.36
CA THR A 70 -0.34 -2.64 -17.22
C THR A 70 -1.56 -3.27 -16.54
N GLY A 71 -2.60 -2.46 -16.33
CA GLY A 71 -3.84 -2.87 -15.68
C GLY A 71 -4.97 -3.14 -16.68
N PRO A 72 -6.23 -3.15 -16.22
CA PRO A 72 -7.40 -3.38 -17.06
C PRO A 72 -7.49 -2.40 -18.24
N ASN A 73 -7.94 -2.89 -19.39
CA ASN A 73 -8.04 -2.14 -20.66
C ASN A 73 -6.68 -1.66 -21.20
N ASP A 74 -5.62 -2.42 -20.97
CA ASP A 74 -4.25 -2.11 -21.41
C ASP A 74 -3.75 -0.73 -20.97
N ARG A 75 -4.27 -0.23 -19.83
CA ARG A 75 -3.87 1.05 -19.29
C ARG A 75 -2.61 0.88 -18.45
N ASP A 76 -1.59 1.65 -18.77
CA ASP A 76 -0.36 1.68 -17.98
C ASP A 76 -0.51 2.53 -16.72
N TYR A 77 0.00 1.97 -15.61
CA TYR A 77 0.07 2.62 -14.31
C TYR A 77 1.53 2.71 -13.89
N ARG A 78 1.90 3.88 -13.35
CA ARG A 78 3.21 4.16 -12.78
C ARG A 78 3.03 4.93 -11.49
N PHE A 79 3.63 4.43 -10.41
CA PHE A 79 3.55 5.00 -9.08
C PHE A 79 4.96 5.24 -8.54
N GLU A 80 5.20 6.44 -8.02
CA GLU A 80 6.29 6.70 -7.09
C GLU A 80 5.82 6.26 -5.70
N ILE A 81 6.55 5.33 -5.10
CA ILE A 81 6.16 4.67 -3.85
C ILE A 81 7.34 4.62 -2.88
N GLU A 82 7.03 4.37 -1.63
CA GLU A 82 7.99 4.00 -0.61
C GLU A 82 7.89 2.48 -0.36
N ILE A 83 9.03 1.82 -0.22
CA ILE A 83 9.08 0.39 0.11
C ILE A 83 9.98 0.13 1.30
N GLU A 84 9.66 -0.92 2.05
CA GLU A 84 10.50 -1.38 3.15
C GLU A 84 10.46 -2.91 3.28
N CYS A 85 11.51 -3.48 3.86
CA CYS A 85 11.53 -4.89 4.23
C CYS A 85 10.56 -5.15 5.40
N ARG A 86 9.76 -6.21 5.32
CA ARG A 86 8.74 -6.54 6.35
C ARG A 86 8.91 -7.92 6.99
N GLY A 87 8.18 -8.11 8.10
CA GLY A 87 8.11 -9.37 8.83
C GLY A 87 9.27 -9.54 9.82
N LYS A 88 9.11 -10.32 10.89
CA LYS A 88 10.15 -10.45 11.94
C LYS A 88 11.18 -11.54 11.65
N PHE A 89 10.69 -12.69 11.17
CA PHE A 89 11.52 -13.86 10.91
C PHE A 89 12.11 -13.80 9.50
N ARG A 90 11.25 -13.70 8.47
CA ARG A 90 11.65 -13.67 7.06
C ARG A 90 12.65 -12.55 6.72
N ARG A 91 12.54 -11.37 7.36
CA ARG A 91 13.55 -10.29 7.17
C ARG A 91 14.96 -10.65 7.63
N ARG A 92 15.14 -11.67 8.49
CA ARG A 92 16.44 -12.11 9.00
C ARG A 92 17.00 -13.35 8.32
N VAL A 93 16.13 -14.22 7.79
CA VAL A 93 16.53 -15.55 7.30
C VAL A 93 16.40 -15.75 5.79
N CYS A 94 15.61 -14.92 5.11
CA CYS A 94 15.49 -15.00 3.65
C CYS A 94 16.72 -14.39 2.98
N ASP A 95 17.06 -14.85 1.80
CA ASP A 95 17.98 -14.15 0.90
C ASP A 95 17.33 -12.82 0.47
N PHE A 96 16.10 -12.90 -0.04
CA PHE A 96 15.29 -11.72 -0.40
C PHE A 96 14.05 -11.57 0.50
N PRO A 97 13.99 -10.54 1.37
CA PRO A 97 12.90 -10.38 2.33
C PRO A 97 11.58 -9.97 1.65
N PRO A 98 10.43 -10.28 2.26
CA PRO A 98 9.15 -9.76 1.78
C PRO A 98 9.09 -8.25 1.97
N LEU A 99 8.36 -7.55 1.09
CA LEU A 99 8.29 -6.09 1.05
C LEU A 99 6.92 -5.56 1.46
N LYS A 100 6.89 -4.36 2.04
CA LYS A 100 5.69 -3.55 2.17
C LYS A 100 5.79 -2.43 1.14
N LEU A 101 4.72 -2.25 0.36
CA LEU A 101 4.60 -1.21 -0.66
C LEU A 101 3.67 -0.13 -0.11
N ASN A 102 4.14 1.12 -0.08
CA ASN A 102 3.44 2.26 0.48
C ASN A 102 3.20 3.31 -0.63
N PHE A 103 1.95 3.48 -1.01
CA PHE A 103 1.51 4.34 -2.11
C PHE A 103 1.10 5.73 -1.58
N SER A 104 1.34 6.77 -2.37
CA SER A 104 0.82 8.10 -2.03
C SER A 104 -0.72 8.09 -1.97
N LYS A 105 -1.28 8.37 -0.79
CA LYS A 105 -2.75 8.54 -0.64
C LYS A 105 -3.29 9.64 -1.54
N ARG A 106 -2.49 10.65 -1.91
CA ARG A 106 -2.91 11.72 -2.81
C ARG A 106 -3.11 11.15 -4.21
N ASP A 107 -2.13 10.43 -4.70
CA ASP A 107 -2.13 9.89 -6.06
C ASP A 107 -3.24 8.84 -6.22
N LEU A 108 -3.49 8.02 -5.19
CA LEU A 108 -4.64 7.11 -5.16
C LEU A 108 -5.98 7.87 -5.28
N ARG A 109 -6.15 9.00 -4.58
CA ARG A 109 -7.37 9.80 -4.67
C ARG A 109 -7.54 10.45 -6.05
N GLU A 110 -6.45 10.91 -6.67
CA GLU A 110 -6.47 11.47 -8.02
C GLU A 110 -6.91 10.44 -9.07
N LEU A 111 -6.61 9.16 -8.83
CA LEU A 111 -7.11 8.04 -9.64
C LEU A 111 -8.53 7.57 -9.25
N GLY A 112 -9.17 8.20 -8.26
CA GLY A 112 -10.49 7.81 -7.77
C GLY A 112 -10.48 6.51 -6.96
N LEU A 113 -9.33 6.11 -6.41
CA LEU A 113 -9.17 4.90 -5.60
C LEU A 113 -9.29 5.21 -4.10
N SER A 114 -9.67 4.21 -3.31
CA SER A 114 -9.71 4.26 -1.85
C SER A 114 -8.35 4.61 -1.26
N ARG A 115 -8.31 5.19 -0.05
CA ARG A 115 -7.06 5.54 0.64
C ARG A 115 -6.30 4.35 1.25
N PHE A 116 -6.68 3.10 0.95
CA PHE A 116 -5.90 1.92 1.31
C PHE A 116 -4.61 1.89 0.50
N ASP A 117 -3.55 2.38 1.14
CA ASP A 117 -2.28 2.78 0.53
C ASP A 117 -1.17 1.76 0.73
N ARG A 118 -1.43 0.66 1.43
CA ARG A 118 -0.38 -0.31 1.77
C ARG A 118 -0.71 -1.68 1.25
N LEU A 119 0.18 -2.21 0.42
CA LEU A 119 0.14 -3.58 -0.06
C LEU A 119 1.34 -4.36 0.49
N LYS A 120 1.16 -5.68 0.61
CA LYS A 120 2.20 -6.60 1.07
C LYS A 120 2.65 -7.43 -0.12
N LEU A 121 3.94 -7.39 -0.42
CA LEU A 121 4.56 -8.25 -1.43
C LEU A 121 5.28 -9.39 -0.70
N VAL A 122 4.77 -10.61 -0.88
CA VAL A 122 5.46 -11.83 -0.43
C VAL A 122 6.41 -12.25 -1.54
N THR A 123 7.68 -12.42 -1.20
CA THR A 123 8.76 -12.70 -2.16
C THR A 123 9.18 -14.17 -2.09
N HIS A 124 10.01 -14.62 -3.03
CA HIS A 124 10.52 -16.00 -3.10
C HIS A 124 11.29 -16.44 -1.84
N CYS A 125 11.77 -15.50 -1.02
CA CYS A 125 12.57 -15.73 0.18
C CYS A 125 13.94 -16.36 -0.10
N LEU A 126 13.99 -17.51 -0.75
CA LEU A 126 15.21 -18.23 -1.16
C LEU A 126 15.43 -18.06 -2.67
N GLU A 127 16.67 -17.86 -3.10
CA GLU A 127 16.99 -17.66 -4.53
C GLU A 127 16.92 -18.95 -5.37
N ASP A 128 16.80 -20.12 -4.73
CA ASP A 128 16.70 -21.40 -5.41
C ASP A 128 15.25 -21.76 -5.79
N GLN A 129 15.09 -22.80 -6.60
CA GLN A 129 13.78 -23.28 -7.05
C GLN A 129 12.82 -23.65 -5.90
N LYS A 130 13.35 -23.98 -4.71
CA LYS A 130 12.50 -24.28 -3.56
C LYS A 130 11.79 -23.02 -3.06
N GLY A 131 12.41 -21.84 -3.17
CA GLY A 131 11.79 -20.55 -2.87
C GLY A 131 10.51 -20.34 -3.68
N ASP A 132 10.58 -20.58 -4.99
CA ASP A 132 9.44 -20.50 -5.89
C ASP A 132 8.35 -21.52 -5.54
N ASP A 133 8.73 -22.78 -5.29
CA ASP A 133 7.78 -23.82 -4.88
C ASP A 133 7.06 -23.47 -3.58
N TYR A 134 7.76 -22.89 -2.60
CA TYR A 134 7.16 -22.46 -1.34
C TYR A 134 6.23 -21.27 -1.55
N LEU A 135 6.59 -20.31 -2.39
CA LEU A 135 5.74 -19.17 -2.72
C LEU A 135 4.44 -19.62 -3.40
N LEU A 136 4.53 -20.54 -4.37
CA LEU A 136 3.36 -21.08 -5.04
C LEU A 136 2.46 -21.89 -4.10
N LYS A 137 3.04 -22.68 -3.18
CA LYS A 137 2.27 -23.36 -2.12
C LYS A 137 1.56 -22.35 -1.22
N GLU A 138 2.24 -21.28 -0.80
CA GLU A 138 1.63 -20.22 0.00
C GLU A 138 0.45 -19.56 -0.74
N TYR A 139 0.62 -19.25 -2.03
CA TYR A 139 -0.44 -18.70 -2.89
C TYR A 139 -1.65 -19.65 -3.00
N LEU A 140 -1.41 -20.93 -3.25
CA LEU A 140 -2.47 -21.94 -3.34
C LEU A 140 -3.24 -22.10 -2.02
N ILE A 141 -2.56 -21.98 -0.88
CA ILE A 141 -3.22 -22.00 0.43
C ILE A 141 -4.15 -20.80 0.60
N TYR A 142 -3.74 -19.59 0.20
CA TYR A 142 -4.64 -18.42 0.23
C TYR A 142 -5.86 -18.61 -0.68
N ARG A 143 -5.66 -19.14 -1.89
CA ARG A 143 -6.75 -19.47 -2.82
C ARG A 143 -7.71 -20.50 -2.24
N LEU A 144 -7.19 -21.59 -1.69
CA LEU A 144 -8.00 -22.62 -1.05
C LEU A 144 -8.80 -22.05 0.13
N TYR A 145 -8.17 -21.24 0.97
CA TYR A 145 -8.85 -20.65 2.13
C TYR A 145 -9.97 -19.69 1.74
N ALA A 146 -9.84 -19.00 0.60
CA ALA A 146 -10.90 -18.15 0.06
C ALA A 146 -12.18 -18.94 -0.31
N GLU A 147 -12.05 -20.20 -0.73
CA GLU A 147 -13.19 -21.10 -0.99
C GLU A 147 -13.86 -21.59 0.30
N LEU A 148 -13.12 -21.62 1.42
CA LEU A 148 -13.59 -22.18 2.69
C LEU A 148 -14.24 -21.13 3.60
N SER A 149 -13.89 -19.85 3.44
CA SER A 149 -14.29 -18.79 4.36
C SER A 149 -14.58 -17.47 3.65
N PRO A 150 -15.68 -16.78 3.98
CA PRO A 150 -15.91 -15.41 3.51
C PRO A 150 -14.90 -14.41 4.12
N TYR A 151 -14.20 -14.80 5.19
CA TYR A 151 -13.14 -14.02 5.81
C TYR A 151 -11.78 -14.55 5.35
N HIS A 152 -11.30 -14.05 4.22
CA HIS A 152 -10.01 -14.44 3.66
C HIS A 152 -9.22 -13.21 3.19
N PHE A 153 -7.92 -13.39 3.01
CA PHE A 153 -7.10 -12.41 2.31
C PHE A 153 -7.20 -12.65 0.81
N ARG A 154 -7.39 -11.57 0.05
CA ARG A 154 -7.24 -11.62 -1.40
C ARG A 154 -5.76 -11.66 -1.75
N SER A 155 -5.39 -12.51 -2.70
CA SER A 155 -4.03 -12.68 -3.18
C SER A 155 -4.01 -12.60 -4.71
N GLN A 156 -2.96 -11.97 -5.23
CA GLN A 156 -2.67 -11.88 -6.66
C GLN A 156 -1.28 -12.44 -6.88
N LEU A 157 -1.13 -13.40 -7.78
CA LEU A 157 0.19 -13.84 -8.20
C LEU A 157 0.78 -12.80 -9.16
N VAL A 158 2.00 -12.36 -8.87
CA VAL A 158 2.71 -11.35 -9.65
C VAL A 158 4.07 -11.88 -10.08
N GLN A 159 4.47 -11.56 -11.30
CA GLN A 159 5.84 -11.71 -11.78
C GLN A 159 6.53 -10.35 -11.62
N VAL A 160 7.52 -10.29 -10.74
CA VAL A 160 8.24 -9.05 -10.45
C VAL A 160 9.53 -8.98 -11.24
N GLN A 161 9.69 -7.93 -12.05
CA GLN A 161 10.97 -7.54 -12.61
C GLN A 161 11.58 -6.48 -11.69
N TYR A 162 12.58 -6.87 -10.91
CA TYR A 162 13.37 -5.91 -10.13
C TYR A 162 14.35 -5.20 -11.07
N ARG A 163 14.49 -3.87 -10.91
CA ARG A 163 15.49 -3.05 -11.58
C ARG A 163 16.27 -2.26 -10.54
N ASP A 164 17.56 -2.52 -10.43
CA ASP A 164 18.42 -1.74 -9.55
C ASP A 164 18.73 -0.38 -10.19
N GLU A 165 18.53 0.69 -9.44
CA GLU A 165 18.91 2.05 -9.87
C GLU A 165 20.43 2.20 -10.02
N ASN A 166 21.19 1.37 -9.31
CA ASN A 166 22.64 1.33 -9.42
C ASN A 166 23.15 0.55 -10.64
N GLY A 167 22.25 0.01 -11.48
CA GLY A 167 22.59 -0.61 -12.76
C GLY A 167 23.26 -1.99 -12.65
N LYS A 168 23.08 -2.68 -11.52
CA LYS A 168 23.46 -4.08 -11.34
C LYS A 168 22.31 -5.04 -11.59
#